data_AF-A0A0P8XFY5-F1
#
_entry.id   AF-A0A0P8XFY5-F1
#
_cell.length_a   1.000
_cell.length_b   1.000
_cell.length_c   1.000
_cell.angle_alpha   90.00
_cell.angle_beta   90.00
_cell.angle_gamma   90.00
#
_symmetry.space_group_name_H-M   'P 1'
#
loop_
_entity.id
_entity.type
_entity.pdbx_description
1 polymer ?
#
loop_
_entity_poly.entity_id
_entity_poly.type
_entity_poly.pdbx_seq_one_letter_code
_entity_poly.pdbx_strand_id
1 'polypeptide(L)' 'MQSRLLIKELVEAGWTLDRVTGSHHVFTHRYNPYTIPVPHPKKDLPIGTVKSIRRRAGLNCPPASYSGDP' A
#
# COMPACT_ATOMS: atom_id res chain seq x y z
N MET A 1 -3.95 -10.86 -8.58
CA MET A 1 -4.56 -10.18 -7.39
C MET A 1 -5.31 -8.96 -7.86
N GLN A 2 -6.54 -8.71 -7.37
CA GLN A 2 -7.31 -7.53 -7.80
C GLN A 2 -6.81 -6.26 -7.10
N SER A 3 -6.68 -5.15 -7.83
CA SER A 3 -6.28 -3.85 -7.25
C SER A 3 -7.19 -3.40 -6.10
N ARG A 4 -8.49 -3.71 -6.16
CA ARG A 4 -9.45 -3.40 -5.08
C ARG A 4 -9.12 -4.07 -3.75
N LEU A 5 -8.66 -5.33 -3.78
CA LEU A 5 -8.31 -6.07 -2.56
C LEU A 5 -7.04 -5.47 -1.92
N LEU A 6 -6.06 -5.10 -2.75
CA LEU A 6 -4.83 -4.47 -2.27
C LEU A 6 -5.10 -3.09 -1.64
N ILE A 7 -5.99 -2.30 -2.24
CA ILE A 7 -6.42 -1.01 -1.67
C ILE A 7 -7.10 -1.22 -0.32
N LYS A 8 -7.96 -2.24 -0.19
CA LYS A 8 -8.62 -2.56 1.08
C LYS A 8 -7.60 -2.93 2.17
N GLU A 9 -6.61 -3.77 1.85
CA GLU A 9 -5.52 -4.12 2.78
C GLU A 9 -4.73 -2.87 3.24
N LEU A 10 -4.43 -1.95 2.31
CA LEU A 10 -3.73 -0.70 2.64
C LEU A 10 -4.56 0.17 3.59
N VAL A 11 -5.86 0.34 3.32
CA VAL A 11 -6.75 1.13 4.17
C VAL A 11 -6.91 0.52 5.56
N GLU A 12 -7.04 -0.80 5.67
CA GLU A 12 -7.09 -1.51 6.96
C GLU A 12 -5.79 -1.35 7.75
N ALA A 13 -4.67 -1.18 7.07
CA ALA A 13 -3.37 -0.89 7.68
C ALA A 13 -3.12 0.60 7.98
N GLY A 14 -4.14 1.46 7.86
CA GLY A 14 -4.06 2.89 8.18
C GLY A 14 -3.55 3.78 7.04
N TRP A 15 -3.37 3.24 5.83
CA TRP A 15 -3.02 4.06 4.67
C TRP A 15 -4.25 4.80 4.15
N THR A 16 -4.06 6.07 3.82
CA THR A 16 -5.11 6.97 3.32
C THR A 16 -4.81 7.39 1.88
N LEU A 17 -5.85 7.55 1.07
CA LEU A 17 -5.69 8.04 -0.30
C LEU A 17 -5.40 9.53 -0.28
N ASP A 18 -4.22 9.93 -0.74
CA ASP A 18 -3.79 11.33 -0.82
C ASP A 18 -4.29 11.98 -2.11
N ARG A 19 -3.94 11.37 -3.25
CA ARG A 19 -4.29 11.88 -4.58
C ARG A 19 -4.40 10.77 -5.60
N VAL A 20 -5.09 11.09 -6.70
CA VAL A 20 -5.23 10.21 -7.85
C VAL A 20 -4.75 10.95 -9.09
N THR A 21 -3.78 10.38 -9.77
CA THR A 21 -3.27 10.90 -11.05
C THR A 21 -3.53 9.87 -12.13
N GLY A 22 -4.62 10.06 -12.87
CA GLY A 22 -5.08 9.10 -13.88
C GLY A 22 -5.37 7.74 -13.27
N SER A 23 -4.64 6.71 -13.71
CA SER A 23 -4.77 5.33 -13.20
C SER A 23 -3.89 5.02 -11.99
N HIS A 24 -3.23 6.00 -11.38
CA HIS A 24 -2.37 5.80 -10.21
C HIS A 24 -2.98 6.46 -8.97
N HIS A 25 -3.32 5.63 -7.99
CA HIS A 25 -3.84 6.04 -6.69
C HIS A 25 -2.69 6.09 -5.70
N VAL A 26 -2.44 7.24 -5.12
CA VAL A 26 -1.28 7.50 -4.27
C VAL A 26 -1.72 7.48 -2.81
N PHE A 27 -1.18 6.56 -2.03
CA PHE A 27 -1.53 6.36 -0.62
C PHE A 27 -0.44 6.87 0.31
N THR A 28 -0.84 7.58 1.36
CA THR A 28 0.03 8.11 2.41
C THR A 28 -0.32 7.52 3.77
N HIS A 29 0.65 7.45 4.68
CA HIS A 29 0.47 6.96 6.04
C HIS A 29 0.94 8.01 7.02
N ARG A 30 0.26 8.14 8.16
CA ARG A 30 0.60 9.18 9.17
C ARG A 30 2.02 9.03 9.72
N TYR A 31 2.46 7.78 9.89
CA TYR A 31 3.73 7.45 10.54
C TYR A 31 4.82 7.04 9.54
N ASN A 32 4.48 6.89 8.26
CA ASN A 32 5.44 6.53 7.22
C ASN A 32 5.59 7.70 6.24
N PRO A 33 6.78 8.30 6.10
CA PRO A 33 6.99 9.42 5.18
C PRO A 33 6.90 9.02 3.70
N TYR A 34 6.92 7.71 3.41
CA TYR A 34 6.86 7.21 2.03
C TYR A 34 5.42 7.11 1.53
N THR A 35 5.22 7.52 0.28
CA THR A 35 3.94 7.38 -0.42
C THR A 35 3.96 6.16 -1.34
N ILE A 36 2.83 5.46 -1.43
CA ILE A 36 2.67 4.23 -2.21
C ILE A 36 1.74 4.47 -3.41
N PRO A 37 2.26 4.47 -4.65
CA PRO A 37 1.41 4.50 -5.83
C PRO A 37 0.88 3.09 -6.14
N VAL A 38 -0.45 2.97 -6.28
CA VAL A 38 -1.17 1.75 -6.66
C VAL A 38 -1.86 1.99 -8.00
N PRO A 39 -1.57 1.18 -9.04
CA PRO A 39 -2.26 1.28 -10.31
C PRO A 39 -3.67 0.70 -10.19
N HIS A 40 -4.68 1.55 -10.39
CA HIS A 40 -6.11 1.20 -10.40
C HIS A 40 -6.83 2.03 -11.48
N PRO A 41 -7.70 1.42 -12.31
CA PRO A 41 -8.28 0.07 -12.19
C PRO A 41 -7.45 -1.01 -12.91
N LYS A 42 -6.99 -2.02 -12.16
CA LYS A 42 -6.44 -3.26 -12.72
C LYS A 42 -7.08 -4.49 -12.11
N LYS A 43 -7.58 -5.38 -12.97
CA LYS A 43 -8.21 -6.65 -12.58
C LYS A 43 -7.17 -7.65 -12.09
N ASP A 44 -6.00 -7.68 -12.71
CA ASP A 44 -4.89 -8.49 -12.23
C ASP A 44 -3.61 -7.65 -12.12
N LEU A 45 -3.15 -7.51 -10.88
CA LEU A 45 -1.84 -6.93 -10.56
C LEU A 45 -0.79 -8.04 -10.55
N PRO A 46 0.36 -7.83 -11.21
CA PRO A 46 1.45 -8.80 -11.18
C PRO A 46 1.93 -9.00 -9.74
N ILE A 47 2.24 -10.24 -9.40
CA ILE A 47 2.62 -10.63 -8.04
C ILE A 47 3.84 -9.85 -7.52
N GLY A 48 4.76 -9.48 -8.41
CA GLY A 48 5.91 -8.63 -8.08
C GLY A 48 5.48 -7.25 -7.57
N THR A 49 4.53 -6.60 -8.26
CA THR A 49 3.99 -5.30 -7.86
C THR A 49 3.27 -5.38 -6.52
N VAL A 50 2.44 -6.42 -6.33
CA VAL A 50 1.75 -6.64 -5.05
C VAL A 50 2.75 -6.84 -3.91
N LYS A 51 3.78 -7.68 -4.11
CA LYS A 51 4.83 -7.92 -3.11
C LYS A 51 5.62 -6.64 -2.80
N SER A 52 5.98 -5.85 -3.81
CA SER A 52 6.69 -4.59 -3.60
C SER A 52 5.85 -3.57 -2.83
N ILE A 53 4.55 -3.48 -3.14
CA ILE A 53 3.61 -2.61 -2.42
C ILE A 53 3.46 -3.05 -0.97
N ARG A 54 3.18 -4.34 -0.74
CA ARG A 54 3.07 -4.89 0.62
C ARG A 54 4.33 -4.71 1.44
N ARG A 55 5.51 -4.88 0.84
CA ARG A 55 6.79 -4.63 1.50
C ARG A 55 6.96 -3.17 1.90
N ARG A 56 6.58 -2.22 1.04
CA ARG A 56 6.60 -0.78 1.36
C ARG A 56 5.54 -0.40 2.40
N ALA A 57 4.42 -1.10 2.40
CA ALA A 57 3.31 -0.90 3.32
C ALA A 57 3.51 -1.58 4.68
N GLY A 58 4.59 -2.33 4.89
CA GLY A 58 4.83 -3.09 6.12
C GLY A 58 3.96 -4.35 6.28
N LEU A 59 3.28 -4.80 5.23
CA LEU A 59 2.29 -5.89 5.25
C LEU A 59 2.86 -7.30 5.01
N ASN A 60 4.18 -7.45 4.91
CA ASN A 60 4.83 -8.76 4.76
C ASN A 60 5.76 -9.00 5.96
N CYS A 61 5.50 -10.06 6.72
CA CYS A 61 6.01 -10.41 8.07
C CYS A 61 7.53 -10.75 8.13
N PRO A 62 8.16 -10.93 9.32
CA PRO A 62 8.97 -9.97 10.14
C PRO A 62 10.51 -10.33 10.14
N PRO A 63 11.47 -9.71 10.91
CA PRO A 63 11.36 -8.90 12.14
C PRO A 63 12.32 -7.67 12.28
N ALA A 64 12.27 -7.06 13.47
CA ALA A 64 13.07 -5.96 14.03
C ALA A 64 12.51 -4.54 13.81
N SER A 65 12.14 -3.92 14.94
CA SER A 65 11.94 -2.48 15.10
C SER A 65 10.94 -1.79 14.16
N TYR A 66 9.65 -2.04 14.35
CA TYR A 66 8.74 -0.89 14.47
C TYR A 66 8.38 -0.77 15.95
N SER A 67 9.35 -0.25 16.70
CA SER A 67 9.07 0.39 17.98
C SER A 67 8.34 1.69 17.64
N GLY A 68 7.03 1.74 17.93
CA GLY A 68 6.29 3.00 17.97
C GLY A 68 5.47 3.31 16.73
N ASP A 69 4.37 2.59 16.55
CA ASP A 69 3.09 3.30 16.41
C ASP A 69 2.53 3.42 17.85
N PRO A 70 2.25 4.62 18.38
CA PRO A 70 1.56 4.77 19.66
C PRO A 70 0.12 4.25 19.61
#